data_AF-A0A6G3TK24-F1
#
_entry.id   AF-A0A6G3TK24-F1
#
_cell.length_a   1.000
_cell.length_b   1.000
_cell.length_c   1.000
_cell.angle_alpha   90.00
_cell.angle_beta   90.00
_cell.angle_gamma   90.00
#
_symmetry.space_group_name_H-M   'P 1'
#
loop_
_entity.id
_entity.type
_entity.pdbx_description
1 polymer ?
#
loop_
_entity_poly.entity_id
_entity_poly.type
_entity_poly.pdbx_seq_one_letter_code
_entity_poly.pdbx_strand_id
1 'polypeptide(L)'
;TLPPGELLSLEARNDSALVWALVLARLRAGDDEGRALAETVLEVAAAAPASRLNLLLTNGSTVTATTWGDTLWYLSHPDGGTVVASEPYDDDPHWQEVPDRTLLAASRTDVRLTPLKDPGGTAAPALGPTDAFVSAKEPRT
;
A
#
# COMPACT_ATOMS: atom_id res chain seq x y z
N THR A 1 7.19 -0.25 19.43
CA THR A 1 7.99 -1.50 19.52
C THR A 1 7.07 -2.63 19.97
N LEU A 2 7.26 -3.85 19.44
CA LEU A 2 6.43 -5.01 19.79
C LEU A 2 6.92 -5.67 21.10
N PRO A 3 6.02 -6.01 22.03
CA PRO A 3 6.38 -6.80 23.21
C PRO A 3 6.90 -8.20 22.80
N PRO A 4 7.86 -8.80 23.54
CA PRO A 4 8.36 -10.14 23.25
C PRO A 4 7.25 -11.21 23.19
N GLY A 5 6.21 -11.08 24.01
CA GLY A 5 5.06 -11.99 23.98
C GLY A 5 4.32 -11.98 22.65
N GLU A 6 4.16 -10.81 22.02
CA GLU A 6 3.52 -10.71 20.70
C GLU A 6 4.39 -11.32 19.59
N LEU A 7 5.71 -11.14 19.68
CA LEU A 7 6.67 -11.75 18.75
C LEU A 7 6.67 -13.29 18.84
N LEU A 8 6.51 -13.84 20.04
CA LEU A 8 6.41 -15.28 20.25
C LEU A 8 5.05 -15.85 19.77
N SER A 9 4.03 -15.00 19.65
CA SER A 9 2.69 -15.38 19.19
C SER A 9 2.45 -15.18 17.69
N LEU A 10 3.47 -14.81 16.90
CA LEU A 10 3.31 -14.65 15.45
C LEU A 10 2.77 -15.93 14.81
N GLU A 11 1.75 -15.78 13.98
CA GLU A 11 1.07 -16.90 13.32
C GLU A 11 1.98 -17.62 12.31
N ALA A 12 2.98 -16.92 11.79
CA ALA A 12 3.96 -17.46 10.85
C ALA A 12 5.35 -16.85 11.06
N ARG A 13 6.38 -17.57 10.59
CA ARG A 13 7.78 -17.13 10.60
C ARG A 13 8.17 -16.49 9.27
N ASN A 14 7.45 -15.43 8.90
CA ASN A 14 7.76 -14.63 7.72
C ASN A 14 7.64 -13.13 8.03
N ASP A 15 8.15 -12.32 7.11
CA ASP A 15 8.11 -10.86 7.15
C ASP A 15 6.67 -10.31 7.14
N SER A 16 5.77 -10.86 6.33
CA SER A 16 4.36 -10.46 6.32
C SER A 16 3.70 -10.56 7.69
N ALA A 17 3.97 -11.63 8.45
CA ALA A 17 3.46 -11.81 9.82
C ALA A 17 4.04 -10.78 10.80
N LEU A 18 5.33 -10.44 10.66
CA LEU A 18 5.95 -9.38 11.46
C LEU A 18 5.35 -8.01 11.14
N VAL A 19 5.19 -7.69 9.86
CA VAL A 19 4.57 -6.43 9.40
C VAL A 19 3.13 -6.35 9.88
N TRP A 20 2.36 -7.45 9.79
CA TRP A 20 1.01 -7.51 10.34
C TRP A 20 0.97 -7.24 11.84
N ALA A 21 1.89 -7.81 12.63
CA ALA A 21 1.95 -7.54 14.06
C ALA A 21 2.20 -6.05 14.37
N LEU A 22 3.04 -5.36 13.57
CA LEU A 22 3.27 -3.91 13.70
C LEU A 22 2.02 -3.09 13.39
N VAL A 23 1.26 -3.48 12.36
CA VAL A 23 -0.04 -2.87 12.03
C VAL A 23 -1.04 -3.11 13.16
N LEU A 24 -1.17 -4.35 13.62
CA LEU A 24 -2.13 -4.75 14.64
C LEU A 24 -1.86 -4.06 15.98
N ALA A 25 -0.60 -3.87 16.36
CA ALA A 25 -0.24 -3.13 17.55
C ALA A 25 -0.72 -1.66 17.49
N ARG A 26 -0.66 -1.01 16.33
CA ARG A 26 -1.17 0.36 16.12
C ARG A 26 -2.69 0.41 16.17
N LEU A 27 -3.36 -0.54 15.50
CA LEU A 27 -4.82 -0.66 15.56
C LEU A 27 -5.31 -0.84 17.01
N ARG A 28 -4.63 -1.69 17.79
CA ARG A 28 -4.93 -1.90 19.22
C ARG A 28 -4.65 -0.67 20.09
N ALA A 29 -3.70 0.17 19.68
CA ALA A 29 -3.41 1.45 20.32
C ALA A 29 -4.43 2.56 19.95
N GLY A 30 -5.33 2.30 19.00
CA GLY A 30 -6.42 3.20 18.61
C GLY A 30 -6.19 4.00 17.34
N ASP A 31 -5.13 3.72 16.57
CA ASP A 31 -4.98 4.30 15.24
C ASP A 31 -6.04 3.73 14.27
N ASP A 32 -6.51 4.56 13.33
CA ASP A 32 -7.30 4.09 12.21
C ASP A 32 -6.46 3.26 11.22
N GLU A 33 -7.12 2.52 10.32
CA GLU A 33 -6.46 1.63 9.36
C GLU A 33 -5.48 2.37 8.45
N GLY A 34 -5.82 3.58 8.03
CA GLY A 34 -4.99 4.40 7.14
C GLY A 34 -3.68 4.77 7.81
N ARG A 35 -3.76 5.27 9.04
CA ARG A 35 -2.60 5.62 9.86
C ARG A 35 -1.79 4.39 10.24
N ALA A 36 -2.44 3.31 10.65
CA ALA A 36 -1.77 2.07 11.04
C ALA A 36 -0.93 1.49 9.89
N LEU A 37 -1.46 1.47 8.66
CA LEU A 37 -0.72 1.04 7.47
C LEU A 37 0.37 2.04 7.11
N ALA A 38 0.05 3.33 7.00
CA ALA A 38 1.00 4.37 6.59
C ALA A 38 2.24 4.38 7.50
N GLU A 39 2.04 4.51 8.81
CA GLU A 39 3.14 4.57 9.78
C GLU A 39 3.96 3.27 9.81
N THR A 40 3.32 2.11 9.63
CA THR A 40 4.05 0.83 9.56
C THR A 40 4.90 0.75 8.29
N VAL A 41 4.35 1.13 7.13
CA VAL A 41 5.09 1.12 5.87
C VAL A 41 6.29 2.06 5.93
N LEU A 42 6.11 3.27 6.46
CA LEU A 42 7.21 4.23 6.61
C LEU A 42 8.29 3.73 7.57
N GLU A 43 7.91 3.12 8.71
CA GLU A 43 8.86 2.53 9.66
C GLU A 43 9.67 1.39 9.02
N VAL A 44 9.00 0.46 8.34
CA VAL A 44 9.66 -0.70 7.72
C VAL A 44 10.52 -0.26 6.54
N ALA A 45 10.05 0.67 5.70
CA ALA A 45 10.84 1.20 4.59
C ALA A 45 12.11 1.93 5.07
N ALA A 46 12.05 2.64 6.20
CA ALA A 46 13.24 3.26 6.78
C ALA A 46 14.26 2.21 7.28
N ALA A 47 13.79 1.10 7.87
CA ALA A 47 14.65 0.02 8.35
C ALA A 47 15.17 -0.90 7.24
N ALA A 48 14.41 -1.09 6.16
CA ALA A 48 14.72 -1.95 5.04
C ALA A 48 14.31 -1.28 3.71
N PRO A 49 15.15 -0.36 3.16
CA PRO A 49 14.77 0.49 2.02
C PRO A 49 14.44 -0.22 0.71
N ALA A 50 14.88 -1.47 0.54
CA ALA A 50 14.58 -2.28 -0.64
C ALA A 50 13.24 -3.04 -0.53
N SER A 51 12.47 -2.83 0.53
CA SER A 51 11.21 -3.53 0.77
C SER A 51 10.13 -3.11 -0.21
N ARG A 52 9.31 -4.08 -0.62
CA ARG A 52 8.04 -3.85 -1.32
C ARG A 52 6.92 -4.09 -0.32
N LEU A 53 6.07 -3.08 -0.14
CA LEU A 53 5.15 -3.02 0.99
C LEU A 53 3.72 -2.73 0.52
N ASN A 54 3.25 -3.53 -0.44
CA ASN A 54 1.83 -3.52 -0.83
C ASN A 54 1.03 -4.31 0.19
N LEU A 55 0.38 -3.59 1.09
CA LEU A 55 -0.48 -4.14 2.14
C LEU A 55 -1.92 -3.88 1.76
N LEU A 56 -2.81 -4.81 2.12
CA LEU A 56 -4.26 -4.65 1.98
C LEU A 56 -4.93 -5.11 3.27
N LEU A 57 -5.72 -4.23 3.86
CA LEU A 57 -6.50 -4.45 5.06
C LEU A 57 -7.97 -4.13 4.77
N THR A 58 -8.87 -4.90 5.37
CA THR A 58 -10.30 -4.57 5.34
C THR A 58 -10.95 -4.79 6.69
N ASN A 59 -11.90 -3.92 7.03
CA ASN A 59 -12.80 -4.07 8.16
C ASN A 59 -14.21 -4.56 7.74
N GLY A 60 -14.36 -5.03 6.50
CA GLY A 60 -15.63 -5.47 5.91
C GLY A 60 -16.48 -4.35 5.30
N SER A 61 -16.17 -3.08 5.56
CA SER A 61 -16.85 -1.91 4.97
C SER A 61 -15.95 -1.09 4.05
N THR A 62 -14.66 -1.10 4.33
CA THR A 62 -13.62 -0.37 3.59
C THR A 62 -12.44 -1.28 3.32
N VAL A 63 -11.73 -0.98 2.24
CA VAL A 63 -10.41 -1.53 1.91
C VAL A 63 -9.41 -0.40 2.06
N THR A 64 -8.42 -0.59 2.92
CA THR A 64 -7.28 0.31 3.07
C THR A 64 -6.05 -0.42 2.57
N ALA A 65 -5.30 0.19 1.64
CA ALA A 65 -4.17 -0.46 1.01
C ALA A 65 -3.01 0.51 0.76
N THR A 66 -1.82 -0.03 0.57
CA THR A 66 -0.62 0.74 0.20
C THR A 66 -0.07 0.27 -1.12
N THR A 67 0.43 1.22 -1.91
CA THR A 67 1.29 0.96 -3.08
C THR A 67 2.69 1.42 -2.72
N TRP A 68 3.65 0.48 -2.68
CA TRP A 68 5.04 0.74 -2.32
C TRP A 68 5.97 -0.28 -3.01
N GLY A 69 6.51 0.10 -4.15
CA GLY A 69 7.50 -0.69 -4.89
C GLY A 69 6.94 -1.91 -5.63
N ASP A 70 5.61 -2.06 -5.72
CA ASP A 70 4.91 -3.02 -6.57
C ASP A 70 3.55 -2.46 -7.01
N THR A 71 2.86 -3.11 -7.95
CA THR A 71 1.61 -2.56 -8.53
C THR A 71 0.38 -2.77 -7.65
N LEU A 72 -0.53 -1.81 -7.71
CA LEU A 72 -1.87 -1.90 -7.12
C LEU A 72 -2.84 -1.18 -8.05
N TRP A 73 -4.02 -1.75 -8.23
CA TRP A 73 -5.06 -1.27 -9.12
C TRP A 73 -6.40 -1.26 -8.39
N TYR A 74 -7.31 -0.39 -8.83
CA TYR A 74 -8.70 -0.42 -8.39
C TYR A 74 -9.67 -0.27 -9.55
N LEU A 75 -10.87 -0.82 -9.35
CA LEU A 75 -12.00 -0.71 -10.26
C LEU A 75 -13.23 -0.30 -9.45
N SER A 76 -13.81 0.86 -9.76
CA SER A 76 -15.04 1.36 -9.13
C SER A 76 -16.24 1.06 -10.03
N HIS A 77 -17.22 0.33 -9.53
CA HIS A 77 -18.43 0.00 -10.28
C HIS A 77 -19.49 1.11 -10.15
N PRO A 78 -20.14 1.54 -11.24
CA PRO A 78 -21.21 2.54 -11.19
C PRO A 78 -22.39 2.15 -10.29
N ASP A 79 -22.71 0.86 -10.25
CA ASP A 79 -23.80 0.30 -9.44
C ASP A 79 -23.40 0.11 -7.97
N GLY A 80 -22.18 0.50 -7.61
CA GLY A 80 -21.57 0.40 -6.29
C GLY A 80 -20.63 -0.80 -6.15
N GLY A 81 -19.66 -0.65 -5.25
CA GLY A 81 -18.60 -1.62 -5.03
C GLY A 81 -17.29 -1.15 -5.66
N THR A 82 -16.20 -1.47 -4.97
CA THR A 82 -14.84 -1.19 -5.42
C THR A 82 -14.04 -2.46 -5.30
N VAL A 83 -13.33 -2.82 -6.35
CA VAL A 83 -12.32 -3.88 -6.30
C VAL A 83 -10.95 -3.24 -6.19
N VAL A 84 -10.09 -3.84 -5.37
CA VAL A 84 -8.68 -3.48 -5.23
C VAL A 84 -7.87 -4.75 -5.41
N ALA A 85 -6.91 -4.73 -6.34
CA ALA A 85 -6.14 -5.90 -6.72
C ALA A 85 -4.71 -5.50 -7.12
N SER A 86 -3.77 -6.45 -7.11
CA SER A 86 -2.40 -6.17 -7.55
C SER A 86 -2.29 -5.90 -9.06
N GLU A 87 -3.22 -6.46 -9.84
CA GLU A 87 -3.34 -6.30 -11.30
C GLU A 87 -4.81 -6.50 -11.72
N PRO A 88 -5.24 -5.93 -12.87
CA PRO A 88 -6.54 -6.21 -13.45
C PRO A 88 -6.75 -7.71 -13.70
N TYR A 89 -7.88 -8.26 -13.27
CA TYR A 89 -8.24 -9.67 -13.53
C TYR A 89 -9.09 -9.87 -14.78
N ASP A 90 -9.51 -8.77 -15.41
CA ASP A 90 -10.27 -8.74 -16.66
C ASP A 90 -9.86 -7.51 -17.49
N ASP A 91 -10.44 -7.40 -18.69
CA ASP A 91 -10.15 -6.33 -19.64
C ASP A 91 -11.04 -5.08 -19.45
N ASP A 92 -11.63 -4.87 -18.26
CA ASP A 92 -12.46 -3.67 -18.03
C ASP A 92 -11.63 -2.39 -18.22
N PRO A 93 -11.98 -1.49 -19.16
CA PRO A 93 -11.18 -0.31 -19.44
C PRO A 93 -11.17 0.71 -18.29
N HIS A 94 -12.00 0.53 -17.26
CA HIS A 94 -12.08 1.43 -16.11
C HIS A 94 -11.14 1.07 -14.97
N TRP A 95 -10.31 0.01 -15.10
CA TRP A 95 -9.23 -0.24 -14.16
C TRP A 95 -8.28 0.97 -14.08
N GLN A 96 -7.96 1.37 -12.85
CA GLN A 96 -7.09 2.50 -12.56
C GLN A 96 -5.89 2.04 -11.73
N GLU A 97 -4.69 2.30 -12.21
CA GLU A 97 -3.46 2.04 -11.47
C GLU A 97 -3.32 3.07 -10.34
N VAL A 98 -3.00 2.58 -9.15
CA VAL A 98 -2.69 3.43 -8.00
C VAL A 98 -1.24 3.89 -8.13
N PRO A 99 -0.95 5.21 -8.03
CA PRO A 99 0.43 5.69 -8.06
C PRO A 99 1.27 5.08 -6.94
N ASP A 100 2.56 4.83 -7.22
CA ASP A 100 3.49 4.36 -6.20
C ASP A 100 3.57 5.33 -5.00
N ARG A 101 3.98 4.81 -3.84
CA ARG A 101 4.00 5.51 -2.54
C ARG A 101 2.66 6.18 -2.19
N THR A 102 1.57 5.45 -2.35
CA THR A 102 0.22 5.96 -2.08
C THR A 102 -0.54 5.06 -1.11
N LEU A 103 -1.24 5.69 -0.16
CA LEU A 103 -2.28 5.06 0.65
C LEU A 103 -3.63 5.19 -0.09
N LEU A 104 -4.27 4.06 -0.34
CA LEU A 104 -5.63 3.96 -0.85
C LEU A 104 -6.60 3.68 0.31
N ALA A 105 -7.71 4.40 0.35
CA ALA A 105 -8.88 4.08 1.17
C ALA A 105 -10.11 4.02 0.26
N ALA A 106 -10.66 2.82 0.08
CA ALA A 106 -11.82 2.56 -0.75
C ALA A 106 -13.01 2.10 0.09
N SER A 107 -14.16 2.70 -0.17
CA SER A 107 -15.47 2.23 0.28
C SER A 107 -16.25 1.68 -0.92
N ARG A 108 -17.53 1.36 -0.72
CA ARG A 108 -18.42 0.97 -1.81
C ARG A 108 -18.70 2.08 -2.83
N THR A 109 -18.48 3.34 -2.47
CA THR A 109 -18.91 4.50 -3.28
C THR A 109 -17.84 5.56 -3.49
N ASP A 110 -16.68 5.43 -2.83
CA ASP A 110 -15.62 6.44 -2.84
C ASP A 110 -14.26 5.77 -2.77
N VAL A 111 -13.29 6.32 -3.50
CA VAL A 111 -11.87 5.93 -3.46
C VAL A 111 -11.04 7.17 -3.22
N ARG A 112 -10.22 7.14 -2.17
CA ARG A 112 -9.32 8.22 -1.80
C ARG A 112 -7.89 7.75 -1.90
N LEU A 113 -7.08 8.54 -2.59
CA LEU A 113 -5.64 8.32 -2.75
C LEU A 113 -4.89 9.41 -2.01
N THR A 114 -4.02 9.02 -1.07
CA THR A 114 -3.21 9.93 -0.27
C THR A 114 -1.73 9.58 -0.45
N PRO A 115 -0.90 10.47 -1.02
CA PRO A 115 0.53 10.24 -1.13
C PRO A 115 1.18 10.04 0.25
N LEU A 116 2.01 9.00 0.36
CA LEU A 116 2.86 8.74 1.51
C LEU A 116 4.17 9.51 1.35
N LYS A 117 4.53 10.31 2.36
CA LYS A 117 5.80 11.04 2.35
C LYS A 117 6.93 10.06 2.59
N ASP A 118 7.89 10.02 1.67
CA ASP A 118 9.13 9.27 1.86
C ASP A 118 9.95 9.90 3.01
N PRO A 119 10.28 9.16 4.08
CA PRO A 119 11.09 9.68 5.19
C PRO A 119 12.52 10.04 4.76
N GLY A 120 12.98 9.60 3.58
CA GLY A 120 14.27 9.98 2.99
C GLY A 120 14.22 11.12 1.97
N GLY A 121 13.02 11.61 1.62
CA GLY A 121 12.82 12.56 0.54
C GLY A 121 13.04 14.01 0.97
N THR A 122 14.26 14.52 0.81
CA THR A 122 14.42 15.97 0.60
C THR A 122 13.62 16.33 -0.64
N ALA A 123 12.69 17.28 -0.56
CA ALA A 123 11.89 17.71 -1.70
C ALA A 123 12.82 18.15 -2.85
N ALA A 124 12.91 17.34 -3.91
CA ALA A 124 13.53 17.77 -5.15
C ALA A 124 12.64 18.86 -5.78
N PRO A 125 13.22 19.96 -6.29
CA PRO A 125 12.43 21.02 -6.89
C PRO A 125 11.75 20.51 -8.16
N ALA A 126 10.55 21.01 -8.42
CA ALA A 126 9.76 20.69 -9.60
C ALA A 126 10.57 20.94 -10.89
N LEU A 127 10.91 19.86 -11.60
CA LEU A 127 11.44 19.92 -12.96
C LEU A 127 10.29 20.16 -13.93
N GLY A 128 10.42 21.22 -14.72
CA GLY A 128 9.56 21.51 -15.87
C GLY A 128 9.67 20.43 -16.96
N PRO A 129 8.85 20.53 -18.02
CA PRO A 129 8.60 19.40 -18.90
C PRO A 129 9.74 19.19 -19.88
N THR A 130 10.36 18.00 -19.92
CA THR A 130 10.74 17.34 -21.17
C THR A 130 11.17 15.88 -20.99
N ASP A 131 10.69 15.10 -21.95
CA ASP A 131 11.18 13.85 -22.51
C ASP A 131 11.04 12.52 -21.76
N ALA A 132 10.31 11.65 -22.47
CA ALA A 132 9.92 10.30 -22.11
C ALA A 132 11.13 9.38 -21.89
N PHE A 133 11.20 8.78 -20.71
CA PHE A 133 11.99 7.57 -20.48
C PHE A 133 11.05 6.37 -20.47
N VAL A 134 11.03 5.64 -21.59
CA VAL A 134 10.47 4.29 -21.67
C VAL A 134 11.49 3.34 -21.06
N SER A 135 11.15 2.72 -19.92
CA SER A 135 11.94 1.62 -19.36
C SER A 135 11.46 0.30 -19.96
N ALA A 136 12.33 -0.38 -20.70
CA ALA A 136 12.06 -1.69 -21.29
C ALA A 136 12.12 -2.77 -20.20
N LYS A 137 11.02 -3.53 -20.06
CA LYS A 137 10.94 -4.73 -19.22
C LYS A 137 11.37 -5.94 -20.06
N GLU A 138 12.36 -6.70 -19.61
CA GLU A 138 12.86 -7.89 -20.30
C GLU A 138 11.77 -8.98 -20.44
N PRO A 139 11.71 -9.71 -21.57
CA PRO A 139 10.77 -10.81 -21.75
C PRO A 139 11.24 -12.06 -21.00
N ARG A 140 10.36 -12.69 -20.24
CA ARG A 140 10.60 -14.02 -19.67
C ARG A 140 10.29 -15.10 -20.70
N THR A 141 11.23 -16.04 -20.83
CA THR A 141 11.19 -17.30 -21.59
C THR A 141 10.11 -18.25 -21.12
#